data_AF-A0A9E2C6K3-F1
#
_entry.id   AF-A0A9E2C6K3-F1
#
_cell.length_a   1.000
_cell.length_b   1.000
_cell.length_c   1.000
_cell.angle_alpha   90.00
_cell.angle_beta   90.00
_cell.angle_gamma   90.00
#
_symmetry.space_group_name_H-M   'P 1'
#
loop_
_entity.id
_entity.type
_entity.pdbx_description
1 polymer ?
#
loop_
_entity_poly.entity_id
_entity_poly.type
_entity_poly.pdbx_seq_one_letter_code
_entity_poly.pdbx_strand_id
1 'polypeptide(L)' 'MEVLWILVPISVLIALGIGIVFIWSARNGQFDDLEGPAHRVLMDDDRAPPPDTDDRR' A
#
# COMPACT_ATOMS: atom_id res chain seq x y z
N MET A 1 6.03 -39.25 -6.53
CA MET A 1 4.75 -39.12 -5.79
C MET A 1 4.94 -38.72 -4.33
N GLU A 2 6.06 -39.06 -3.67
CA GLU A 2 6.27 -38.71 -2.26
C GLU A 2 6.35 -37.21 -1.96
N VAL A 3 6.87 -36.42 -2.90
CA VAL A 3 6.99 -34.96 -2.76
C VAL A 3 5.64 -34.26 -2.55
N LEU A 4 4.55 -34.85 -3.04
CA LEU A 4 3.20 -34.29 -2.89
C LEU A 4 2.78 -34.25 -1.41
N TRP A 5 3.24 -35.20 -0.60
CA TRP A 5 2.96 -35.23 0.84
C TRP A 5 3.56 -34.05 1.60
N ILE A 6 4.59 -33.41 1.03
CA ILE A 6 5.22 -32.22 1.62
C ILE A 6 4.68 -30.95 0.95
N LEU A 7 4.53 -30.96 -0.38
CA LEU A 7 4.06 -29.79 -1.14
C LEU A 7 2.62 -29.40 -0.81
N VAL A 8 1.71 -30.36 -0.64
CA VAL A 8 0.30 -30.10 -0.34
C VAL A 8 0.11 -29.41 1.02
N PRO A 9 0.66 -29.91 2.14
CA PRO A 9 0.50 -29.21 3.41
C PRO A 9 1.21 -27.85 3.43
N ILE A 10 2.38 -27.73 2.80
CA ILE A 10 3.08 -26.44 2.70
C ILE A 10 2.25 -25.43 1.90
N SER A 11 1.66 -25.81 0.78
CA SER A 11 0.84 -24.91 -0.02
C SER A 11 -0.42 -24.46 0.72
N VAL A 12 -1.06 -25.36 1.47
CA VAL A 12 -2.20 -25.03 2.34
C VAL A 12 -1.81 -24.04 3.43
N LEU A 13 -0.66 -24.25 4.09
CA LEU A 13 -0.16 -23.33 5.12
C LEU A 13 0.15 -21.94 4.54
N ILE A 14 0.76 -21.88 3.36
CA ILE A 14 1.04 -20.61 2.67
C ILE A 14 -0.27 -19.91 2.31
N ALA A 15 -1.23 -20.62 1.73
CA ALA A 15 -2.53 -20.05 1.36
C ALA A 15 -3.29 -19.50 2.58
N LEU A 16 -3.31 -20.25 3.69
CA LEU A 16 -3.87 -19.79 4.97
C LEU A 16 -3.12 -18.57 5.50
N GLY A 17 -1.79 -18.57 5.48
CA GLY A 17 -0.98 -17.46 5.92
C GLY A 17 -1.28 -16.18 5.15
N ILE A 18 -1.33 -16.27 3.81
CA ILE A 18 -1.71 -15.15 2.94
C ILE A 18 -3.14 -14.69 3.27
N GLY A 19 -4.09 -15.61 3.42
CA GLY A 19 -5.47 -15.28 3.75
C GLY A 19 -5.63 -14.55 5.08
N ILE A 20 -4.92 -14.99 6.13
CA ILE A 20 -4.92 -14.35 7.44
C ILE A 20 -4.34 -12.94 7.36
N VAL A 21 -3.18 -12.79 6.71
CA VAL A 21 -2.53 -11.47 6.53
C VAL A 21 -3.42 -10.54 5.72
N PHE A 22 -4.05 -11.05 4.67
CA PHE A 22 -4.97 -10.28 3.83
C PHE A 22 -6.19 -9.80 4.62
N ILE A 23 -6.83 -10.68 5.40
CA ILE A 23 -7.99 -10.30 6.23
C ILE A 23 -7.58 -9.28 7.30
N TRP A 24 -6.43 -9.47 7.95
CA TRP A 24 -5.92 -8.51 8.93
C TRP A 24 -5.62 -7.14 8.30
N SER A 25 -4.93 -7.12 7.16
CA SER A 25 -4.64 -5.92 6.37
C SER A 25 -5.91 -5.19 5.95
N ALA A 26 -6.92 -5.91 5.46
CA ALA A 26 -8.20 -5.35 5.06
C ALA A 26 -8.96 -4.75 6.25
N ARG A 27 -8.93 -5.40 7.42
CA ARG A 27 -9.56 -4.88 8.64
C ARG A 27 -8.81 -3.69 9.24
N ASN A 28 -7.52 -3.57 8.98
CA ASN A 28 -6.69 -2.45 9.43
C ASN A 28 -6.79 -1.22 8.51
N GLY A 29 -7.66 -1.23 7.50
CA GLY A 29 -7.88 -0.10 6.62
C GLY A 29 -6.72 0.20 5.67
N GLN A 30 -5.83 -0.77 5.40
CA GLN A 30 -4.71 -0.58 4.46
C GLN A 30 -5.20 -0.22 3.04
N PHE A 31 -6.41 -0.62 2.68
CA PHE A 31 -7.03 -0.34 1.38
C PHE A 31 -7.95 0.91 1.39
N ASP A 32 -8.07 1.62 2.52
CA ASP A 32 -8.95 2.78 2.62
C ASP A 32 -8.31 4.06 2.05
N ASP A 33 -6.98 4.13 2.00
CA ASP A 33 -6.23 5.27 1.42
C ASP A 33 -5.67 4.94 0.01
N LEU A 34 -6.55 4.53 -0.89
CA LEU A 34 -6.21 4.38 -2.32
C LEU A 34 -6.43 5.67 -3.11
N GLU A 35 -7.18 6.63 -2.57
CA GLU A 35 -7.53 7.90 -3.22
C GLU A 35 -6.56 9.04 -2.90
N GLY A 36 -5.91 9.01 -1.72
CA GLY A 36 -5.00 10.08 -1.25
C GLY A 36 -3.74 10.33 -2.10
N PRO A 37 -3.12 9.31 -2.75
CA PRO A 37 -1.99 9.55 -3.64
C PRO A 37 -2.39 10.23 -4.95
N ALA A 38 -3.51 9.82 -5.57
CA ALA A 38 -3.98 10.39 -6.83
C ALA A 38 -4.44 11.85 -6.67
N HIS A 39 -5.08 12.17 -5.55
CA HIS A 39 -5.50 13.54 -5.25
C HIS A 39 -4.31 14.49 -5.01
N ARG A 40 -3.22 14.00 -4.39
CA ARG A 40 -2.00 14.78 -4.19
C ARG A 40 -1.28 15.13 -5.49
N VAL A 41 -1.20 14.18 -6.43
CA VAL A 41 -0.56 14.43 -7.74
C VAL A 41 -1.33 15.48 -8.55
N LEU A 42 -2.66 15.50 -8.49
CA LEU A 42 -3.47 16.51 -9.19
C LEU A 42 -3.41 17.90 -8.53
N MET A 43 -3.23 17.96 -7.21
CA MET A 43 -3.27 19.23 -6.44
C MET A 43 -1.88 19.86 -6.23
N ASP A 44 -0.78 19.16 -6.53
CA ASP A 44 0.58 19.69 -6.38
C ASP A 44 1.00 20.66 -7.50
N ASP A 45 0.39 20.57 -8.69
CA ASP A 45 0.70 21.45 -9.83
C ASP A 45 0.15 22.88 -9.67
N ASP A 46 -0.84 23.09 -8.80
CA ASP A 46 -1.48 24.41 -8.58
C ASP A 46 -0.81 25.25 -7.48
N ARG A 47 0.24 24.73 -6.82
CA ARG A 47 0.97 25.48 -5.79
C ARG A 47 1.96 26.44 -6.46
N ALA A 48 1.48 27.66 -6.72
CA ALA A 48 2.33 28.78 -7.09
C ALA A 48 3.49 28.90 -6.07
N PRO A 49 4.75 29.02 -6.53
CA PRO A 49 5.89 29.23 -5.64
C PRO A 49 5.61 30.44 -4.72
N PRO A 50 5.95 30.36 -3.42
CA PRO A 50 5.83 31.51 -2.55
C PRO A 50 6.60 32.69 -3.16
N PRO A 51 6.05 33.91 -3.09
CA PRO A 51 6.72 35.09 -3.64
C PRO A 51 8.10 35.19 -3.01
N ASP A 52 9.12 35.29 -3.87
CA ASP A 52 10.50 35.49 -3.48
C ASP A 52 10.62 36.87 -2.83
N THR A 53 10.40 36.93 -1.52
CA THR A 53 10.71 38.11 -0.72
C THR A 53 12.18 38.04 -0.36
N ASP A 54 13.05 38.21 -1.37
CA ASP A 54 14.43 38.64 -1.18
C ASP A 54 14.43 40.13 -0.83
N ASP A 55 13.90 40.45 0.36
CA ASP A 55 13.92 41.79 0.94
C ASP A 55 15.22 41.96 1.75
N ARG A 56 16.35 41.66 1.09
CA ARG A 56 17.70 42.04 1.52
C ARG A 56 18.11 43.28 0.75
N ARG A 57 17.80 44.47 1.26
CA ARG A 57 18.63 45.69 1.09
C ARG A 57 18.19 46.85 1.96
#